data_AF-A0A1F9YDS3-F1
#
_entry.id   AF-A0A1F9YDS3-F1
#
_cell.length_a   1.000
_cell.length_b   1.000
_cell.length_c   1.000
_cell.angle_alpha   90.00
_cell.angle_beta   90.00
_cell.angle_gamma   90.00
#
_symmetry.space_group_name_H-M   'P 1'
#
loop_
_entity.id
_entity.type
_entity.pdbx_description
1 polymer ?
#
loop_
_entity_poly.entity_id
_entity_poly.type
_entity_poly.pdbx_seq_one_letter_code
_entity_poly.pdbx_strand_id
1 'polypeptide(L)'
;MLIEGTKGAVEIEQENNIRAIALGRLRSTGFIVEGYGNNTAGVPEYFIFWGAGWGHAVGLCQSGVAGMCEKGFKYDDILKKYYKGSAIRKMDY
;
A
#
# COMPACT_ATOMS: atom_id res chain seq x y z
N MET A 1 11.16 4.07 -13.33
CA MET A 1 11.34 5.47 -12.87
C MET A 1 12.70 5.58 -12.21
N LEU A 2 13.58 6.46 -12.71
CA LEU A 2 14.89 6.73 -12.11
C LEU A 2 14.75 7.81 -11.04
N ILE A 3 15.26 7.56 -9.84
CA ILE A 3 15.34 8.54 -8.75
C ILE A 3 16.82 8.78 -8.44
N GLU A 4 17.26 10.03 -8.60
CA GLU A 4 18.64 10.45 -8.33
C GLU A 4 18.68 11.41 -7.13
N GLY A 5 19.56 11.13 -6.19
CA GLY A 5 19.80 11.96 -5.01
C GLY A 5 21.27 12.19 -4.77
N THR A 6 21.59 13.08 -3.82
CA THR A 6 22.98 13.49 -3.51
C THR A 6 23.88 12.36 -3.02
N LYS A 7 23.31 11.20 -2.64
CA LYS A 7 24.03 10.01 -2.18
C LYS A 7 23.96 8.81 -3.13
N GLY A 8 23.30 8.93 -4.29
CA GLY A 8 23.20 7.83 -5.26
C GLY A 8 21.93 7.88 -6.11
N ALA A 9 21.80 6.92 -7.01
CA ALA A 9 20.68 6.77 -7.93
C ALA A 9 20.08 5.36 -7.86
N VAL A 10 18.77 5.25 -8.10
CA VAL A 10 18.05 3.97 -8.12
C VAL A 10 16.97 3.95 -9.19
N GLU A 11 16.92 2.87 -9.96
CA GLU A 11 15.90 2.63 -10.97
C GLU A 11 14.79 1.74 -10.40
N ILE A 12 13.55 2.24 -10.45
CA ILE A 12 12.36 1.54 -9.97
C ILE A 12 11.59 0.99 -11.17
N GLU A 13 11.68 -0.32 -11.36
CA GLU A 13 10.99 -1.03 -12.45
C GLU A 13 9.59 -1.53 -12.07
N GLN A 14 9.31 -1.71 -10.77
CA GLN A 14 8.03 -2.24 -10.29
C GLN A 14 7.47 -1.43 -9.12
N GLU A 15 6.14 -1.29 -9.09
CA GLU A 15 5.42 -0.45 -8.13
C GLU A 15 5.69 -0.83 -6.67
N ASN A 16 5.88 -2.12 -6.36
CA ASN A 16 6.17 -2.55 -4.98
C ASN A 16 7.61 -2.24 -4.54
N ASN A 17 8.55 -2.04 -5.47
CA ASN A 17 9.96 -1.80 -5.12
C ASN A 17 10.17 -0.43 -4.50
N ILE A 18 9.30 0.56 -4.79
CA ILE A 18 9.32 1.86 -4.12
C ILE A 18 9.17 1.72 -2.59
N ARG A 19 8.45 0.70 -2.12
CA ARG A 19 8.28 0.41 -0.70
C ARG A 19 9.53 -0.13 -0.04
N ALA A 20 10.46 -0.71 -0.78
CA ALA A 20 11.73 -1.22 -0.24
C ALA A 20 12.82 -0.14 -0.26
N ILE A 21 12.72 0.80 -1.20
CA ILE A 21 13.79 1.73 -1.55
C ILE A 21 13.57 3.13 -0.96
N ALA A 22 12.32 3.55 -0.70
CA ALA A 22 12.03 4.85 -0.12
C ALA A 22 12.17 4.86 1.42
N LEU A 23 13.05 5.74 1.94
CA LEU A 23 13.04 6.38 3.27
C LEU A 23 12.43 5.56 4.43
N GLY A 24 12.94 4.36 4.71
CA GLY A 24 12.51 3.57 5.88
C GLY A 24 11.33 2.62 5.65
N ARG A 25 11.07 2.29 4.38
CA ARG A 25 10.04 1.35 3.88
C ARG A 25 8.60 1.86 3.99
N LEU A 26 8.05 2.30 2.87
CA LEU A 26 6.65 2.76 2.80
C LEU A 26 5.66 1.61 3.11
N ARG A 27 4.64 1.93 3.92
CA ARG A 27 3.63 0.96 4.38
C ARG A 27 2.84 0.35 3.23
N SER A 28 2.53 1.11 2.19
CA SER A 28 1.82 0.68 0.99
C SER A 28 2.32 1.46 -0.23
N THR A 29 1.80 1.15 -1.43
CA THR A 29 1.93 1.98 -2.63
C THR A 29 0.83 3.05 -2.73
N GLY A 30 -0.15 3.03 -1.84
CA GLY A 30 -1.19 4.06 -1.77
C GLY A 30 -0.70 5.24 -0.95
N PHE A 31 -0.16 6.27 -1.61
CA PHE A 31 0.26 7.51 -0.96
C PHE A 31 0.15 8.70 -1.91
N ILE A 32 0.11 9.90 -1.34
CA ILE A 32 0.33 11.16 -2.07
C ILE A 32 1.61 11.82 -1.55
N VAL A 33 2.20 12.67 -2.38
CA VAL A 33 3.45 13.38 -2.06
C VAL A 33 3.21 14.88 -2.17
N GLU A 34 3.59 15.61 -1.13
CA GLU A 34 3.51 17.07 -1.10
C GLU A 34 4.90 17.65 -0.84
N GLY A 35 5.29 18.62 -1.67
CA GLY A 35 6.55 19.36 -1.51
C GLY A 35 6.36 20.59 -0.64
N TYR A 36 7.31 20.85 0.25
CA TYR A 36 7.30 21.98 1.17
C TYR A 36 8.64 22.70 1.21
N GLY A 37 8.56 24.00 1.49
CA GLY A 37 9.66 24.93 1.24
C GLY A 37 9.87 25.13 -0.25
N ASN A 38 10.42 26.26 -0.67
CA ASN A 38 10.90 26.45 -2.03
C ASN A 38 12.25 27.14 -1.93
N ASN A 39 13.29 26.52 -2.47
CA ASN A 39 14.57 27.19 -2.59
C ASN A 39 14.50 28.26 -3.69
N THR A 40 15.58 29.03 -3.86
CA THR A 40 15.69 30.09 -4.88
C THR A 40 15.53 29.62 -6.32
N ALA A 41 15.60 28.31 -6.58
CA ALA A 41 15.36 27.70 -7.89
C ALA A 41 13.93 27.14 -8.04
N GLY A 42 13.05 27.35 -7.07
CA GLY A 42 11.67 26.85 -7.08
C GLY A 42 11.55 25.34 -6.83
N VAL A 43 12.59 24.72 -6.26
CA VAL A 43 12.59 23.29 -5.92
C VAL A 43 12.18 23.12 -4.45
N PRO A 44 11.31 22.15 -4.13
CA PRO A 44 10.93 21.85 -2.76
C PRO A 44 12.13 21.50 -1.87
N GLU A 45 12.17 22.02 -0.65
CA GLU A 45 13.25 21.72 0.30
C GLU A 45 13.07 20.35 0.95
N TYR A 46 11.82 19.92 1.16
CA TYR A 46 11.50 18.58 1.63
C TYR A 46 10.16 18.09 1.09
N PHE A 47 9.94 16.79 1.20
CA PHE A 47 8.70 16.12 0.78
C PHE A 47 8.05 15.39 1.94
N ILE A 48 6.74 15.51 2.06
CA ILE A 48 5.92 14.69 2.97
C ILE A 48 5.18 13.65 2.14
N PHE A 49 5.27 12.39 2.58
CA PHE A 49 4.54 11.26 2.01
C PHE A 49 3.36 10.92 2.90
N TRP A 50 2.15 11.17 2.42
CA TRP A 50 0.92 10.81 3.12
C TRP A 50 0.45 9.44 2.66
N GLY A 51 0.68 8.42 3.48
CA GLY A 51 0.32 7.04 3.17
C GLY A 51 -1.12 6.67 3.55
N ALA A 52 -1.68 5.71 2.83
CA ALA A 52 -2.98 5.10 3.08
C ALA A 52 -2.89 3.56 3.09
N GLY A 53 -3.36 2.96 4.17
CA GLY A 53 -3.35 1.50 4.35
C GLY A 53 -1.97 0.90 4.60
N TRP A 54 -1.92 -0.43 4.71
CA TRP A 54 -0.69 -1.19 4.95
C TRP A 54 -0.76 -2.53 4.22
N GLY A 55 0.27 -2.83 3.43
CA GLY A 55 0.35 -4.06 2.64
C GLY A 55 0.23 -3.81 1.14
N HIS A 56 0.00 -4.88 0.38
CA HIS A 56 -0.07 -4.85 -1.08
C HIS A 56 -1.50 -4.65 -1.62
N ALA A 57 -2.50 -4.53 -0.75
CA ALA A 57 -3.90 -4.23 -1.10
C ALA A 57 -4.60 -5.22 -2.07
N VAL A 58 -4.13 -6.48 -2.14
CA VAL A 58 -4.77 -7.54 -2.96
C VAL A 58 -5.42 -8.58 -2.06
N GLY A 59 -6.61 -9.04 -2.43
CA GLY A 59 -7.34 -10.07 -1.70
C GLY A 59 -8.05 -9.51 -0.48
N LEU A 60 -7.69 -10.00 0.71
CA LEU A 60 -8.44 -9.79 1.94
C LEU A 60 -7.77 -8.76 2.86
N CYS A 61 -8.51 -7.70 3.23
CA CYS A 61 -8.07 -6.70 4.19
C CYS A 61 -8.35 -7.17 5.62
N GLN A 62 -7.32 -7.49 6.39
CA GLN A 62 -7.43 -8.05 7.75
C GLN A 62 -8.21 -7.13 8.70
N SER A 63 -7.89 -5.83 8.73
CA SER A 63 -8.63 -4.86 9.55
C SER A 63 -10.09 -4.72 9.11
N GLY A 64 -10.35 -4.83 7.80
CA GLY A 64 -11.70 -4.86 7.26
C GLY A 64 -12.47 -6.12 7.70
N VAL A 65 -11.82 -7.28 7.75
CA VAL A 65 -12.40 -8.51 8.31
C VAL A 65 -12.75 -8.33 9.77
N ALA A 66 -11.85 -7.78 10.60
CA ALA A 66 -12.12 -7.53 12.01
C ALA A 66 -13.38 -6.68 12.20
N GLY A 67 -13.50 -5.55 11.48
CA GLY A 67 -14.69 -4.70 11.53
C GLY A 67 -15.97 -5.34 10.97
N MET A 68 -15.87 -6.31 10.05
CA MET A 68 -17.01 -7.10 9.60
C MET A 68 -17.42 -8.13 10.65
N CYS A 69 -16.47 -8.79 11.30
CA CYS A 69 -16.75 -9.71 12.41
C CYS A 69 -17.47 -9.01 13.57
N GLU A 70 -17.03 -7.81 13.95
CA GLU A 70 -17.69 -6.98 14.99
C GLU A 70 -19.14 -6.63 14.64
N LYS A 71 -19.47 -6.55 13.35
CA LYS A 71 -20.82 -6.30 12.85
C LYS A 71 -21.66 -7.58 12.65
N GLY A 72 -21.12 -8.74 13.02
CA GLY A 72 -21.81 -10.03 12.96
C GLY A 72 -21.82 -10.71 11.59
N PHE A 73 -20.98 -10.26 10.64
CA PHE A 73 -20.86 -10.97 9.35
C PHE A 73 -20.19 -12.33 9.55
N LYS A 74 -20.66 -13.34 8.82
CA LYS A 74 -20.05 -14.68 8.83
C LYS A 74 -18.84 -14.75 7.91
N TYR A 75 -17.99 -15.74 8.14
CA TYR A 75 -16.75 -15.91 7.38
C TYR A 75 -17.00 -16.04 5.86
N ASP A 76 -18.09 -16.69 5.45
CA ASP A 76 -18.44 -16.89 4.04
C ASP A 76 -18.92 -15.60 3.37
N ASP A 77 -19.65 -14.74 4.09
CA ASP A 77 -20.01 -13.40 3.62
C ASP A 77 -18.77 -12.51 3.42
N ILE A 78 -17.85 -12.58 4.38
CA ILE A 78 -16.58 -11.84 4.34
C ILE A 78 -15.74 -12.31 3.14
N LEU A 79 -15.57 -13.62 2.96
CA LEU A 79 -14.78 -14.16 1.86
C LEU A 79 -15.40 -13.83 0.49
N LYS A 80 -16.73 -13.92 0.34
CA LYS A 80 -17.42 -13.54 -0.91
C LYS A 80 -17.24 -12.05 -1.24
N LYS A 81 -17.11 -11.19 -0.23
CA LYS A 81 -16.86 -9.75 -0.42
C LYS A 81 -15.47 -9.47 -1.02
N TYR A 82 -14.45 -10.16 -0.55
CA TYR A 82 -13.05 -9.98 -0.99
C TYR A 82 -12.70 -10.80 -2.24
N TYR A 83 -13.28 -11.98 -2.39
CA TYR A 83 -13.00 -12.92 -3.48
C TYR A 83 -14.26 -13.17 -4.29
N LYS A 84 -14.61 -12.21 -5.15
CA LYS A 84 -15.83 -12.29 -5.99
C LYS A 84 -15.80 -13.52 -6.88
N GLY A 85 -16.92 -14.23 -6.96
CA GLY A 85 -17.05 -15.45 -7.76
C GLY A 85 -16.37 -16.70 -7.18
N SER A 86 -15.80 -16.61 -5.98
CA SER A 86 -15.23 -17.78 -5.30
C SER A 86 -16.31 -18.67 -4.67
N ALA A 87 -15.95 -19.93 -4.44
CA ALA A 87 -16.78 -20.90 -3.72
C ALA A 87 -15.95 -21.62 -2.66
N ILE A 88 -16.55 -21.84 -1.49
CA ILE A 88 -15.94 -22.61 -0.40
C ILE A 88 -16.21 -24.09 -0.67
N ARG A 89 -15.16 -24.91 -0.64
CA ARG A 89 -15.27 -26.37 -0.75
C ARG A 89 -14.57 -27.01 0.42
N LYS A 90 -15.20 -28.05 0.99
CA LYS A 90 -14.51 -28.96 1.90
C LYS A 90 -13.54 -29.80 1.07
N MET A 91 -12.30 -29.90 1.54
CA MET A 91 -11.32 -30.81 0.94
C MET A 91 -11.36 -32.11 1.73
N ASP A 92 -11.53 -33.23 1.02
CA ASP A 92 -11.40 -34.56 1.60
C ASP A 92 -9.93 -34.97 1.44
N TYR A 93 -9.20 -35.00 2.56
CA TYR A 93 -7.85 -35.53 2.66
C TYR A 93 -7.83 -36.67 3.66
#